data_AF-A0A2M8SWF5-F1
#
_entry.id   AF-A0A2M8SWF5-F1
#
_cell.length_a   1.000
_cell.length_b   1.000
_cell.length_c   1.000
_cell.angle_alpha   90.00
_cell.angle_beta   90.00
_cell.angle_gamma   90.00
#
_symmetry.space_group_name_H-M   'P 1'
#
loop_
_entity.id
_entity.type
_entity.pdbx_description
1 polymer ?
#
loop_
_entity_poly.entity_id
_entity_poly.type
_entity_poly.pdbx_seq_one_letter_code
_entity_poly.pdbx_strand_id
1 'polypeptide(L)'
;MPTLEEVKKFLEENKENEEVKAFVGELSAVSADKVEGFLETDEGKRFIQPRLDSHFTKSLDTWKANNLDALVDAKVKELYPEETEEQKRIRKLEKELKDQKTAAQREKLLNKAVSYASEKQLPADVVEFFLGEDEESTMKNLGAFEEKYNAALQKAIESKFQENGRDVQSGSNEPTNQSLDISSLAAEASIRK
;
A
#
# COMPACT_ATOMS: atom_id res chain seq x y z
N MET A 1 -51.92 -53.80 55.22
CA MET A 1 -51.57 -52.46 54.73
C MET A 1 -52.31 -52.26 53.42
N PRO A 2 -52.98 -51.13 53.19
CA PRO A 2 -53.66 -50.87 51.94
C PRO A 2 -52.66 -50.87 50.77
N THR A 3 -53.09 -51.34 49.60
CA THR A 3 -52.25 -51.37 48.39
C THR A 3 -52.25 -50.03 47.67
N LEU A 4 -51.24 -49.77 46.83
CA LEU A 4 -51.15 -48.52 46.07
C LEU A 4 -52.37 -48.30 45.15
N GLU A 5 -52.97 -49.37 44.61
CA GLU A 5 -54.18 -49.29 43.80
C GLU A 5 -55.41 -48.92 44.63
N GLU A 6 -55.54 -49.46 45.84
CA GLU A 6 -56.61 -49.10 46.78
C GLU A 6 -56.51 -47.63 47.22
N VAL A 7 -55.29 -47.14 47.48
CA VAL A 7 -55.05 -45.73 47.82
C VAL A 7 -55.40 -44.81 46.64
N LYS A 8 -55.02 -45.17 45.41
CA LYS A 8 -55.39 -44.41 44.21
C LYS A 8 -56.90 -44.39 44.03
N LYS A 9 -57.57 -45.54 44.12
CA LYS A 9 -59.03 -45.64 43.99
C LYS A 9 -59.76 -44.80 45.05
N PHE A 10 -59.27 -44.80 46.30
CA PHE A 10 -59.82 -43.98 47.37
C PHE A 10 -59.68 -42.48 47.09
N LEU A 11 -58.51 -42.03 46.64
CA LEU A 11 -58.30 -40.63 46.24
C LEU A 11 -59.18 -40.26 45.04
N GLU A 12 -59.48 -41.21 44.16
CA GLU A 12 -60.32 -40.95 42.99
C GLU A 12 -61.81 -40.89 43.29
N GLU A 13 -62.31 -41.75 44.17
CA GLU A 13 -63.71 -41.79 44.60
C GLU A 13 -64.04 -40.63 45.56
N ASN A 14 -63.04 -40.10 46.27
CA ASN A 14 -63.19 -38.99 47.22
C ASN A 14 -62.62 -37.66 46.71
N LYS A 15 -62.49 -37.49 45.39
CA LYS A 15 -61.96 -36.27 44.75
C LYS A 15 -62.70 -35.00 45.17
N GLU A 16 -63.99 -35.09 45.48
CA GLU A 16 -64.83 -33.95 45.86
C GLU A 16 -64.90 -33.72 47.38
N ASN A 17 -64.24 -34.57 48.19
CA ASN A 17 -64.16 -34.36 49.63
C ASN A 17 -63.14 -33.26 49.94
N GLU A 18 -63.56 -32.24 50.70
CA GLU A 18 -62.75 -31.07 51.05
C GLU A 18 -61.45 -31.43 51.78
N GLU A 19 -61.46 -32.44 52.65
CA GLU A 19 -60.25 -32.88 53.38
C GLU A 19 -59.24 -33.56 52.45
N VAL A 20 -59.74 -34.36 51.48
CA VAL A 20 -58.91 -35.03 50.48
C VAL A 20 -58.35 -34.01 49.48
N LYS A 21 -59.16 -33.02 49.08
CA LYS A 21 -58.71 -31.89 48.25
C LYS A 21 -57.61 -31.08 48.94
N ALA A 22 -57.79 -30.76 50.22
CA ALA A 22 -56.79 -30.02 50.99
C ALA A 22 -55.46 -30.79 51.06
N PHE A 23 -55.51 -32.08 51.37
CA PHE A 23 -54.31 -32.93 51.46
C PHE A 23 -53.59 -33.11 50.11
N VAL A 24 -54.34 -33.37 49.02
CA VAL A 24 -53.75 -33.46 47.67
C VAL A 24 -53.20 -32.11 47.23
N GLY A 25 -53.88 -31.01 47.59
CA GLY A 25 -53.41 -29.64 47.39
C GLY A 25 -52.06 -29.39 48.05
N GLU A 26 -51.90 -29.76 49.31
CA GLU A 26 -50.63 -29.66 50.06
C GLU A 26 -49.52 -30.52 49.45
N LEU A 27 -49.83 -31.74 49.00
CA LEU A 27 -48.85 -32.61 48.32
C LEU A 27 -48.41 -32.02 46.97
N SER A 28 -49.34 -31.44 46.23
CA SER A 28 -49.10 -30.78 44.94
C SER A 28 -48.47 -29.39 45.06
N ALA A 29 -48.43 -28.83 46.27
CA ALA A 29 -47.88 -27.51 46.50
C ALA A 29 -46.40 -27.49 46.10
N VAL A 30 -46.09 -26.51 45.26
CA VAL A 30 -44.73 -26.22 44.81
C VAL A 30 -44.02 -25.49 45.97
N SER A 31 -43.04 -26.15 46.58
CA SER A 31 -42.15 -25.55 47.57
C SER A 31 -40.79 -25.24 46.95
N ALA A 32 -40.05 -24.30 47.55
CA ALA A 32 -38.71 -23.93 47.09
C ALA A 32 -37.78 -25.16 47.03
N ASP A 33 -37.78 -26.00 48.08
CA ASP A 33 -36.94 -27.22 48.14
C ASP A 33 -37.27 -28.23 47.02
N LYS A 34 -38.56 -28.38 46.67
CA LYS A 34 -38.99 -29.26 45.56
C LYS A 34 -38.54 -28.71 44.21
N VAL A 35 -38.63 -27.38 44.02
CA VAL A 35 -38.17 -26.71 42.80
C VAL A 35 -36.65 -26.78 42.67
N GLU A 36 -35.93 -26.54 43.76
CA GLU A 36 -34.47 -26.65 43.80
C GLU A 36 -34.02 -28.07 43.45
N GLY A 37 -34.61 -29.09 44.08
CA GLY A 37 -34.34 -30.49 43.75
C GLY A 37 -34.66 -30.84 42.29
N PHE A 38 -35.74 -30.29 41.72
CA PHE A 38 -36.04 -30.48 40.29
C PHE A 38 -35.02 -29.77 39.39
N LEU A 39 -34.61 -28.54 39.71
CA LEU A 39 -33.62 -27.78 38.94
C LEU A 39 -32.23 -28.41 38.96
N GLU A 40 -31.92 -29.27 39.93
CA GLU A 40 -30.67 -30.05 39.95
C GLU A 40 -30.67 -31.24 38.98
N THR A 41 -31.85 -31.72 38.56
CA THR A 41 -31.99 -32.82 37.59
C THR A 41 -31.61 -32.39 36.17
N ASP A 42 -31.29 -33.35 35.30
CA ASP A 42 -30.98 -33.08 33.90
C ASP A 42 -32.15 -32.41 33.16
N GLU A 43 -33.39 -32.78 33.49
CA GLU A 43 -34.60 -32.21 32.88
C GLU A 43 -34.81 -30.76 33.32
N GLY A 44 -34.67 -30.48 34.63
CA GLY A 44 -34.75 -29.12 35.17
C GLY A 44 -33.68 -28.19 34.62
N LYS A 45 -32.42 -28.66 34.53
CA LYS A 45 -31.32 -27.93 33.88
C LYS A 45 -31.63 -27.63 32.42
N ARG A 46 -32.03 -28.64 31.63
CA ARG A 46 -32.39 -28.44 30.21
C ARG A 46 -33.53 -27.45 30.02
N PHE A 47 -34.47 -27.40 30.95
CA PHE A 47 -35.58 -26.45 30.90
C PHE A 47 -35.14 -25.01 31.18
N ILE A 48 -34.29 -24.79 32.19
CA ILE A 48 -33.93 -23.44 32.63
C ILE A 48 -32.73 -22.85 31.88
N GLN A 49 -31.80 -23.69 31.42
CA GLN A 49 -30.56 -23.26 30.77
C GLN A 49 -30.78 -22.28 29.60
N PRO A 50 -31.70 -22.53 28.64
CA PRO A 50 -31.90 -21.61 27.52
C PRO A 50 -32.38 -20.22 27.94
N ARG A 51 -33.15 -20.14 29.04
CA ARG A 51 -33.60 -18.85 29.59
C ARG A 51 -32.45 -18.12 30.25
N LEU A 52 -31.65 -18.81 31.05
CA LEU A 52 -30.46 -18.24 31.70
C LEU A 52 -29.47 -17.73 30.65
N ASP A 53 -29.19 -18.53 29.63
CA ASP A 53 -28.29 -18.15 28.53
C ASP A 53 -28.82 -16.93 27.80
N SER A 54 -30.11 -16.90 27.44
CA SER A 54 -30.71 -15.74 26.77
C SER A 54 -30.62 -14.46 27.62
N HIS A 55 -30.92 -14.56 28.92
CA HIS A 55 -30.81 -13.42 29.84
C HIS A 55 -29.37 -12.97 30.03
N PHE A 56 -28.43 -13.91 30.17
CA PHE A 56 -27.01 -13.62 30.29
C PHE A 56 -26.47 -12.96 29.02
N THR A 57 -26.73 -13.53 27.84
CA THR A 57 -26.31 -12.96 26.56
C THR A 57 -26.86 -11.54 26.38
N LYS A 58 -28.16 -11.33 26.62
CA LYS A 58 -28.77 -9.99 26.51
C LYS A 58 -28.14 -8.99 27.48
N SER A 59 -27.89 -9.41 28.72
CA SER A 59 -27.29 -8.55 29.74
C SER A 59 -25.84 -8.22 29.38
N LEU A 60 -25.08 -9.21 28.90
CA LEU A 60 -23.71 -9.05 28.44
C LEU A 60 -23.63 -8.12 27.23
N ASP A 61 -24.53 -8.28 26.26
CA ASP A 61 -24.57 -7.44 25.07
C ASP A 61 -24.95 -6.00 25.41
N THR A 62 -25.90 -5.81 26.34
CA THR A 62 -26.26 -4.49 26.86
C THR A 62 -25.08 -3.85 27.59
N TRP A 63 -24.36 -4.62 28.42
CA TRP A 63 -23.16 -4.14 29.10
C TRP A 63 -22.08 -3.74 28.10
N LYS A 64 -21.81 -4.57 27.08
CA LYS A 64 -20.84 -4.26 26.03
C LYS A 64 -21.23 -2.98 25.29
N ALA A 65 -22.47 -2.86 24.84
CA ALA A 65 -22.95 -1.67 24.13
C ALA A 65 -22.82 -0.39 24.95
N ASN A 66 -22.99 -0.47 26.28
CA ASN A 66 -22.92 0.70 27.15
C ASN A 66 -21.51 1.03 27.66
N ASN A 67 -20.57 0.08 27.66
CA ASN A 67 -19.28 0.23 28.36
C ASN A 67 -18.06 0.01 27.46
N LEU A 68 -18.15 -0.82 26.43
CA LEU A 68 -16.98 -1.27 25.67
C LEU A 68 -16.34 -0.11 24.91
N ASP A 69 -17.14 0.75 24.28
CA ASP A 69 -16.63 1.92 23.54
C ASP A 69 -15.87 2.88 24.47
N ALA A 70 -16.43 3.18 25.65
CA ALA A 70 -15.77 4.05 26.62
C ALA A 70 -14.43 3.47 27.13
N LEU A 71 -14.37 2.16 27.36
CA LEU A 71 -13.14 1.47 27.76
C LEU A 71 -12.10 1.44 26.63
N VAL A 72 -12.54 1.20 25.40
CA VAL A 72 -11.68 1.24 24.21
C VAL A 72 -11.15 2.64 24.01
N ASP A 73 -11.99 3.67 24.03
CA ASP A 73 -11.59 5.06 23.87
C ASP A 73 -10.62 5.51 24.96
N ALA A 74 -10.85 5.11 26.22
CA ALA A 74 -9.92 5.39 27.31
C ALA A 74 -8.55 4.76 27.05
N LYS A 75 -8.51 3.51 26.58
CA LYS A 75 -7.27 2.81 26.22
C LYS A 75 -6.59 3.40 24.98
N VAL A 76 -7.36 3.81 23.98
CA VAL A 76 -6.84 4.51 22.80
C VAL A 76 -6.22 5.83 23.23
N LYS A 77 -6.86 6.61 24.11
CA LYS A 77 -6.30 7.86 24.64
C LYS A 77 -5.07 7.65 25.53
N GLU A 78 -5.00 6.56 26.28
CA GLU A 78 -3.84 6.20 27.10
C GLU A 78 -2.62 5.87 26.21
N LEU A 79 -2.83 5.09 25.15
CA LEU A 79 -1.77 4.68 24.22
C LEU A 79 -1.42 5.76 23.20
N TYR A 80 -2.40 6.55 22.80
CA TYR A 80 -2.31 7.61 21.80
C TYR A 80 -2.91 8.90 22.38
N PRO A 81 -2.21 9.53 23.34
CA PRO A 81 -2.66 10.82 23.85
C PRO A 81 -2.81 11.78 22.67
N GLU A 82 -3.94 12.49 22.61
CA GLU A 82 -4.14 13.54 21.62
C GLU A 82 -2.97 14.50 21.69
N GLU A 83 -2.27 14.67 20.57
CA GLU A 83 -1.16 15.60 20.53
C GLU A 83 -1.64 16.97 20.96
N THR A 84 -0.96 17.55 21.94
CA THR A 84 -1.23 18.92 22.35
C THR A 84 -1.07 19.85 21.14
N GLU A 85 -1.72 21.01 21.15
CA GLU A 85 -1.56 21.99 20.07
C GLU A 85 -0.07 22.36 19.84
N GLU A 86 0.74 22.31 20.90
CA GLU A 86 2.19 22.45 20.83
C GLU A 86 2.87 21.31 20.06
N GLN A 87 2.50 20.05 20.32
CA GLN A 87 3.03 18.89 19.59
C GLN A 87 2.61 18.88 18.12
N LYS A 88 1.36 19.23 17.81
CA LYS A 88 0.92 19.42 16.41
C LYS A 88 1.73 20.51 15.71
N ARG A 89 1.99 21.62 16.41
CA ARG A 89 2.83 22.70 15.90
C ARG A 89 4.26 22.25 15.67
N ILE A 90 4.85 21.49 16.60
CA ILE A 90 6.19 20.91 16.45
C ILE A 90 6.23 19.97 15.25
N ARG A 91 5.31 19.02 15.12
CA ARG A 91 5.24 18.13 13.94
C ARG A 91 5.14 18.91 12.64
N LYS A 92 4.30 19.96 12.60
CA LYS A 92 4.17 20.82 11.41
C LYS A 92 5.50 21.51 11.08
N LEU A 93 6.16 22.08 12.09
CA LEU A 93 7.46 22.73 11.93
C LEU A 93 8.54 21.73 11.50
N GLU A 94 8.58 20.53 12.07
CA GLU A 94 9.51 19.46 11.70
C GLU A 94 9.31 19.01 10.25
N LYS A 95 8.05 18.86 9.82
CA LYS A 95 7.71 18.56 8.44
C LYS A 95 8.18 19.67 7.50
N GLU A 96 7.87 20.93 7.82
CA GLU A 96 8.29 22.08 7.02
C GLU A 96 9.82 22.19 6.93
N LEU A 97 10.53 21.93 8.03
CA LEU A 97 12.00 21.91 8.07
C LEU A 97 12.56 20.77 7.22
N LYS A 98 11.95 19.58 7.25
CA LYS A 98 12.35 18.45 6.40
C LYS A 98 12.11 18.76 4.92
N ASP A 99 10.98 19.35 4.58
CA ASP A 99 10.64 19.73 3.21
C ASP A 99 11.61 20.79 2.69
N GLN A 100 11.93 21.81 3.50
CA GLN A 100 12.93 22.83 3.19
C GLN A 100 14.33 22.25 3.00
N LYS A 101 14.77 21.34 3.88
CA LYS A 101 16.07 20.65 3.73
C LYS A 101 16.14 19.85 2.43
N THR A 102 15.07 19.15 2.10
CA THR A 102 14.98 18.34 0.88
C THR A 102 15.00 19.22 -0.37
N ALA A 103 14.25 20.33 -0.36
CA ALA A 103 14.25 21.31 -1.44
C ALA A 103 15.62 21.95 -1.63
N ALA A 104 16.28 22.38 -0.55
CA ALA A 104 17.62 22.97 -0.60
C ALA A 104 18.68 21.97 -1.08
N GLN A 105 18.58 20.70 -0.69
CA GLN A 105 19.45 19.64 -1.22
C GLN A 105 19.23 19.45 -2.73
N ARG A 106 17.97 19.39 -3.17
CA ARG A 106 17.62 19.25 -4.58
C ARG A 106 18.12 20.44 -5.41
N GLU A 107 17.98 21.66 -4.90
CA GLU A 107 18.49 22.87 -5.55
C GLU A 107 20.02 22.87 -5.68
N LYS A 108 20.74 22.43 -4.64
CA LYS A 108 22.20 22.25 -4.71
C LYS A 108 22.60 21.24 -5.79
N LEU A 109 21.91 20.11 -5.85
CA LEU A 109 22.15 19.08 -6.88
C LEU A 109 21.82 19.63 -8.28
N LEU A 110 20.72 20.36 -8.44
CA LEU A 110 20.35 21.01 -9.69
C LEU A 110 21.42 21.99 -10.16
N ASN A 111 21.87 22.89 -9.28
CA ASN A 111 22.93 23.85 -9.63
C ASN A 111 24.21 23.15 -10.09
N LYS A 112 24.58 22.06 -9.42
CA LYS A 112 25.74 21.25 -9.82
C LYS A 112 25.53 20.55 -11.17
N ALA A 113 24.34 20.01 -11.40
CA ALA A 113 23.96 19.39 -12.66
C ALA A 113 23.96 20.39 -13.84
N VAL A 114 23.45 21.61 -13.61
CA VAL A 114 23.46 22.70 -14.59
C VAL A 114 24.89 23.14 -14.91
N SER A 115 25.76 23.28 -13.90
CA SER A 115 27.18 23.57 -14.11
C SER A 115 27.86 22.46 -14.93
N TYR A 116 27.62 21.19 -14.57
CA TYR A 116 28.15 20.04 -15.30
C TYR A 116 27.69 20.03 -16.76
N ALA A 117 26.40 20.25 -17.01
CA ALA A 117 25.87 20.30 -18.37
C ALA A 117 26.42 21.47 -19.16
N SER A 118 26.62 22.62 -18.54
CA SER A 118 27.25 23.78 -19.19
C SER A 118 28.69 23.49 -19.60
N GLU A 119 29.48 22.85 -18.72
CA GLU A 119 30.86 22.43 -19.01
C GLU A 119 30.93 21.40 -20.14
N LYS A 120 29.95 20.49 -20.20
CA LYS A 120 29.88 19.40 -21.17
C LYS A 120 29.08 19.72 -22.43
N GLN A 121 28.59 20.96 -22.57
CA GLN A 121 27.72 21.39 -23.67
C GLN A 121 26.46 20.52 -23.82
N LEU A 122 25.96 20.01 -22.70
CA LEU A 122 24.71 19.26 -22.62
C LEU A 122 23.54 20.23 -22.46
N PRO A 123 22.34 19.90 -22.97
CA PRO A 123 21.16 20.72 -22.79
C PRO A 123 20.79 20.88 -21.30
N ALA A 124 20.87 22.11 -20.78
CA ALA A 124 20.60 22.40 -19.36
C ALA A 124 19.12 22.21 -19.00
N ASP A 125 18.21 22.41 -19.95
CA ASP A 125 16.76 22.37 -19.74
C ASP A 125 16.25 20.99 -19.31
N VAL A 126 17.04 19.93 -19.55
CA VAL A 126 16.66 18.55 -19.23
C VAL A 126 17.43 17.95 -18.05
N VAL A 127 18.39 18.66 -17.47
CA VAL A 127 19.23 18.12 -16.39
C VAL A 127 18.46 17.82 -15.11
N GLU A 128 17.33 18.52 -14.89
CA GLU A 128 16.47 18.30 -13.73
C GLU A 128 15.89 16.89 -13.66
N PHE A 129 15.71 16.23 -14.81
CA PHE A 129 15.18 14.86 -14.91
C PHE A 129 16.21 13.79 -14.55
N PHE A 130 17.49 14.16 -14.49
CA PHE A 130 18.59 13.25 -14.19
C PHE A 130 19.07 13.36 -12.72
N LEU A 131 18.44 14.20 -11.90
CA LEU A 131 18.75 14.32 -10.48
C LEU A 131 18.40 13.03 -9.71
N GLY A 132 19.38 12.48 -9.01
CA GLY A 132 19.24 11.32 -8.13
C GLY A 132 18.96 11.69 -6.67
N GLU A 133 19.03 10.70 -5.78
CA GLU A 133 18.88 10.89 -4.32
C GLU A 133 20.06 11.68 -3.72
N ASP A 134 21.23 11.55 -4.33
CA ASP A 134 22.48 12.14 -3.89
C ASP A 134 23.32 12.63 -5.09
N GLU A 135 24.49 13.16 -4.77
CA GLU A 135 25.42 13.66 -5.77
C GLU A 135 25.96 12.54 -6.66
N GLU A 136 26.30 11.39 -6.10
CA GLU A 136 26.90 10.28 -6.85
C GLU A 136 25.94 9.73 -7.90
N SER A 137 24.69 9.46 -7.52
CA SER A 137 23.63 9.02 -8.43
C SER A 137 23.32 10.08 -9.48
N THR A 138 23.29 11.36 -9.11
CA THR A 138 23.10 12.47 -10.06
C THR A 138 24.22 12.50 -11.11
N MET A 139 25.48 12.42 -10.69
CA MET A 139 26.63 12.44 -11.61
C MET A 139 26.66 11.20 -12.50
N LYS A 140 26.29 10.03 -11.98
CA LYS A 140 26.16 8.80 -12.78
C LYS A 140 25.10 8.94 -13.86
N ASN A 141 23.93 9.51 -13.53
CA ASN A 141 22.84 9.73 -14.48
C ASN A 141 23.25 10.74 -15.57
N LEU A 142 23.91 11.84 -15.17
CA LEU A 142 24.41 12.85 -16.10
C LEU A 142 25.52 12.30 -17.00
N GLY A 143 26.40 11.44 -16.49
CA GLY A 143 27.42 10.77 -17.30
C GLY A 143 26.82 9.84 -18.35
N ALA A 144 25.78 9.07 -17.98
CA ALA A 144 25.05 8.24 -18.94
C ALA A 144 24.33 9.09 -20.01
N PHE A 145 23.78 10.23 -19.61
CA PHE A 145 23.18 11.19 -20.52
C PHE A 145 24.22 11.77 -21.50
N GLU A 146 25.38 12.18 -21.00
CA GLU A 146 26.50 12.70 -21.80
C GLU A 146 26.92 11.68 -22.87
N GLU A 147 27.14 10.42 -22.48
CA GLU A 147 27.57 9.36 -23.39
C GLU A 147 26.56 9.15 -24.52
N LYS A 148 25.27 9.03 -24.18
CA LYS A 148 24.20 8.79 -25.16
C LYS A 148 23.98 10.00 -26.06
N TYR A 149 24.02 11.20 -25.50
CA TYR A 149 23.86 12.44 -26.24
C TYR A 149 25.00 12.64 -27.25
N ASN A 150 26.25 12.46 -26.82
CA ASN A 150 27.41 12.57 -27.69
C ASN A 150 27.41 11.50 -28.79
N ALA A 151 27.05 10.25 -28.48
CA ALA A 151 26.93 9.20 -29.47
C ALA A 151 25.84 9.51 -30.52
N ALA A 152 24.69 10.06 -30.10
CA ALA A 152 23.63 10.47 -31.01
C ALA A 152 24.07 11.65 -31.89
N LEU A 153 24.76 12.64 -31.32
CA LEU A 153 25.29 13.78 -32.04
C LEU A 153 26.32 13.36 -33.09
N GLN A 154 27.26 12.48 -32.73
CA GLN A 154 28.24 11.91 -33.67
C GLN A 154 27.55 11.17 -34.81
N LYS A 155 26.56 10.33 -34.51
CA LYS A 155 25.79 9.61 -35.53
C LYS A 155 25.02 10.55 -36.46
N ALA A 156 24.44 11.63 -35.92
CA ALA A 156 23.74 12.63 -36.70
C ALA A 156 24.70 13.41 -37.62
N ILE A 157 25.88 13.78 -37.12
CA ILE A 157 26.94 14.42 -37.89
C ILE A 157 27.40 13.50 -39.02
N GLU A 158 27.75 12.24 -38.71
CA GLU A 158 28.15 11.24 -39.71
C GLU A 158 27.07 11.10 -40.80
N SER A 159 25.80 10.93 -40.40
CA SER A 159 24.69 10.86 -41.35
C SER A 159 24.57 12.11 -42.23
N LYS A 160 24.82 13.30 -41.68
CA LYS A 160 24.81 14.56 -42.44
C LYS A 160 26.02 14.70 -43.37
N PHE A 161 27.17 14.18 -42.98
CA PHE A 161 28.35 14.11 -43.84
C PHE A 161 28.14 13.12 -44.99
N GLN A 162 27.51 11.97 -44.74
CA GLN A 162 27.15 11.01 -45.78
C GLN A 162 26.08 11.57 -46.74
N GLU A 163 25.07 12.27 -46.21
CA GLU A 163 24.00 12.88 -47.03
C GLU A 163 24.52 14.03 -47.92
N ASN A 164 25.48 14.83 -47.44
CA ASN A 164 26.06 15.95 -48.18
C ASN A 164 27.39 15.62 -48.87
N GLY A 165 27.91 14.41 -48.68
CA GLY A 165 29.13 13.92 -49.29
C GLY A 165 28.88 13.63 -50.78
N ARG A 166 29.53 14.37 -51.67
CA ARG A 166 29.58 13.98 -53.08
C ARG A 166 30.31 12.65 -53.18
N ASP A 167 29.67 11.65 -53.78
CA ASP A 167 30.33 10.41 -54.18
C ASP A 167 31.46 10.76 -55.14
N VAL A 168 32.70 10.79 -54.63
CA VAL A 168 33.87 10.94 -55.49
C VAL A 168 34.10 9.55 -56.05
N GLN A 169 33.58 9.30 -57.25
CA GLN A 169 33.95 8.12 -58.03
C GLN A 169 35.47 8.03 -58.00
N SER A 170 35.98 7.04 -57.25
CA SER A 170 37.40 6.73 -57.21
C SER A 170 37.81 6.40 -58.64
N GLY A 171 38.56 7.31 -59.26
CA GLY A 171 39.14 7.09 -60.57
C GLY A 171 39.92 5.78 -60.52
N SER A 172 39.49 4.84 -61.36
CA SER A 172 40.13 3.56 -61.59
C SER A 172 41.64 3.73 -61.69
N ASN A 173 42.36 3.01 -60.84
CA ASN A 173 43.80 2.89 -60.86
C ASN A 173 44.22 1.97 -62.04
N GLU A 174 43.99 2.42 -63.27
CA GLU A 174 44.64 1.85 -64.46
C GLU A 174 45.69 2.84 -64.97
N PRO A 175 46.97 2.44 -65.10
CA PRO A 175 47.99 3.30 -65.65
C PRO A 175 47.80 3.37 -67.17
N THR A 176 46.97 4.31 -67.64
CA THR A 176 47.05 4.73 -69.05
C THR A 176 48.38 5.43 -69.27
N ASN A 177 49.35 4.66 -69.77
CA ASN A 177 50.56 5.16 -70.44
C ASN A 177 50.12 5.97 -71.68
N GLN A 178 49.71 7.21 -71.48
CA GLN A 178 49.72 8.20 -72.55
C GLN A 178 51.02 8.98 -72.41
N SER A 179 52.02 8.55 -73.16
CA SER A 179 53.21 9.37 -73.40
C SER A 179 52.73 10.66 -74.08
N LEU A 180 52.57 11.73 -73.30
CA LEU A 180 52.41 13.07 -73.84
C LEU A 180 53.71 13.43 -74.54
N ASP A 181 53.77 13.19 -75.85
CA ASP A 181 54.93 13.54 -76.66
C ASP A 181 54.96 15.05 -76.83
N ILE A 182 55.86 15.70 -76.09
CA ILE A 182 56.07 17.15 -76.07
C ILE A 182 56.35 17.69 -77.49
N SER A 183 56.86 16.86 -78.40
CA SER A 183 57.07 17.24 -79.80
C SER A 183 55.76 17.48 -80.57
N SER A 184 54.68 16.78 -80.21
CA SER A 184 53.35 16.99 -80.81
C SER A 184 52.71 18.30 -80.35
N LEU A 185 52.86 18.67 -79.07
CA LEU A 185 52.40 19.96 -78.54
C LEU A 185 53.17 21.14 -79.12
N ALA A 186 54.47 20.98 -79.38
CA ALA A 186 55.30 22.02 -79.98
C ALA A 186 54.94 22.28 -81.45
N ALA A 187 54.53 21.24 -82.19
CA ALA A 187 54.08 21.38 -83.57
C ALA A 187 52.72 22.10 -83.67
N GLU A 188 51.81 21.88 -82.72
CA GLU A 188 50.49 22.52 -82.69
C GLU A 188 50.55 23.99 -82.24
N ALA A 189 51.51 24.34 -81.37
CA ALA A 189 51.75 25.73 -80.97
C ALA A 189 52.51 26.55 -82.03
N SER A 190 53.18 25.91 -83.00
CA SER A 190 53.91 26.59 -84.07
C SER A 190 53.03 26.81 -85.30
N ILE A 191 52.00 27.65 -85.15
CA ILE A 191 51.27 28.22 -86.29
C ILE A 191 51.69 29.68 -86.46
N ARG A 192 52.73 29.90 -87.28
CA ARG A 192 52.73 30.94 -88.33
C ARG A 192 53.92 30.78 -89.29
N LYS A 193 53.59 30.91 -90.59
CA LYS A 193 54.50 31.06 -91.74
C LYS A 193 55.54 32.17 -91.53
#